data_AF-A0A5E4YY13-F1
#
_entry.id   AF-A0A5E4YY13-F1
#
_cell.length_a   1.000
_cell.length_b   1.000
_cell.length_c   1.000
_cell.angle_alpha   90.00
_cell.angle_beta   90.00
_cell.angle_gamma   90.00
#
_symmetry.space_group_name_H-M   'P 1'
#
loop_
_entity.id
_entity.type
_entity.pdbx_description
1 polymer ?
#
loop_
_entity_poly.entity_id
_entity_poly.type
_entity_poly.pdbx_seq_one_letter_code
_entity_poly.pdbx_strand_id
1 'polypeptide(L)' 'MRSIHLLALLPVLAVLVGPFFVNRVTPYVLGMPFLLAWLAGALVLTSIVMAIIFYADQARLASSDHGGEGA' A
#
# COMPACT_ATOMS: atom_id res chain seq x y z
N MET A 1 -0.97 -18.71 -2.20
CA MET A 1 -0.59 -17.59 -1.32
C MET A 1 0.67 -16.95 -1.88
N ARG A 2 0.62 -15.86 -2.67
CA ARG A 2 1.93 -15.27 -3.08
C ARG A 2 1.95 -13.84 -3.63
N SER A 3 0.91 -13.37 -4.29
CA SER A 3 1.04 -12.08 -5.00
C SER A 3 0.57 -10.86 -4.19
N ILE A 4 -0.43 -11.02 -3.31
CA ILE A 4 -0.97 -9.90 -2.51
C ILE A 4 0.06 -9.34 -1.51
N HIS A 5 0.95 -10.19 -0.99
CA HIS A 5 2.03 -9.73 -0.10
C HIS A 5 3.06 -8.86 -0.83
N LEU A 6 3.24 -9.01 -2.16
CA LEU A 6 4.09 -8.11 -2.94
C LEU A 6 3.52 -6.70 -3.01
N LEU A 7 2.19 -6.55 -2.90
CA LEU A 7 1.54 -5.24 -2.85
C LEU A 7 1.96 -4.44 -1.60
N ALA A 8 2.25 -5.12 -0.49
CA ALA A 8 2.76 -4.51 0.73
C ALA A 8 4.21 -4.00 0.60
N LEU A 9 4.97 -4.50 -0.38
CA LEU A 9 6.32 -3.99 -0.66
C LEU A 9 6.30 -2.62 -1.35
N LEU A 10 5.20 -2.31 -2.04
CA LEU A 10 5.04 -1.10 -2.85
C LEU A 10 5.15 0.19 -2.01
N PRO A 11 4.44 0.35 -0.86
CA PRO A 11 4.63 1.51 0.01
C PRO A 11 6.03 1.56 0.64
N VAL A 12 6.64 0.41 0.96
CA VAL A 12 8.01 0.34 1.48
C VAL A 12 9.01 0.88 0.46
N LEU A 13 8.92 0.43 -0.79
CA LEU A 13 9.75 0.94 -1.88
C LEU A 13 9.50 2.42 -2.15
N ALA A 14 8.26 2.88 -2.09
CA ALA A 14 7.93 4.29 -2.28
C ALA A 14 8.59 5.20 -1.23
N VAL A 15 8.62 4.77 0.03
CA VAL A 15 9.29 5.53 1.12
C VAL A 15 10.81 5.37 1.09
N LEU A 16 11.33 4.22 0.67
CA LEU A 16 12.76 3.95 0.69
C LEU A 16 13.49 4.55 -0.52
N VAL A 17 12.89 4.47 -1.71
CA VAL A 17 13.46 4.99 -2.97
C VAL A 17 13.11 6.46 -3.18
N GLY A 18 11.95 6.90 -2.71
CA GLY A 18 11.46 8.27 -2.85
C GLY A 18 12.49 9.31 -2.44
N PRO A 19 13.00 9.33 -1.21
CA PRO A 19 13.98 10.31 -0.75
C PRO A 19 15.24 10.37 -1.61
N PHE A 20 15.79 9.26 -2.09
CA PHE A 20 16.97 9.29 -2.96
C PHE A 20 16.72 10.01 -4.29
N PHE A 21 15.50 9.91 -4.83
CA PHE A 21 15.13 10.56 -6.07
C PHE A 21 14.49 11.93 -5.91
N VAL A 22 13.82 12.23 -4.79
CA VAL A 22 13.03 13.45 -4.64
C VAL A 22 13.38 14.29 -3.42
N ASN A 23 14.52 14.01 -2.76
CA ASN A 23 15.13 14.90 -1.78
C ASN A 23 15.75 16.13 -2.45
N ARG A 24 14.91 16.94 -3.08
CA ARG A 24 15.23 18.24 -3.63
C ARG A 24 14.13 19.21 -3.20
N VAL A 25 14.56 20.34 -2.63
CA VAL A 25 13.69 21.37 -2.04
C VAL A 25 12.83 22.10 -3.09
N THR A 26 13.24 22.02 -4.35
CA THR A 26 12.47 22.44 -5.52
C THR A 26 12.26 21.20 -6.41
N PRO A 27 11.02 20.91 -6.85
CA PRO A 27 9.83 21.75 -6.88
C PRO A 27 8.98 21.75 -5.60
N TYR A 28 8.10 22.75 -5.46
CA TYR A 28 7.08 22.82 -4.41
C TYR A 28 5.74 22.32 -4.94
N VAL A 29 5.00 21.57 -4.12
CA VAL A 29 3.64 21.10 -4.40
C VAL A 29 2.74 21.64 -3.30
N LEU A 30 1.67 22.36 -3.67
CA LEU A 30 0.77 23.04 -2.71
C LEU A 30 1.52 23.99 -1.72
N GLY A 31 2.65 24.56 -2.13
CA GLY A 31 3.47 25.44 -1.27
C GLY A 31 4.37 24.69 -0.26
N MET A 32 4.37 23.36 -0.29
CA MET A 32 5.21 22.51 0.55
C MET A 32 6.24 21.72 -0.30
N PRO A 33 7.42 21.38 0.26
CA PRO A 33 8.44 20.64 -0.47
C PRO A 33 7.88 19.36 -1.08
N PHE A 34 8.23 19.05 -2.33
CA PHE A 34 7.74 17.85 -3.04
C PHE A 34 7.89 16.56 -2.21
N LEU A 35 8.97 16.44 -1.43
CA LEU A 35 9.20 15.30 -0.56
C LEU A 35 8.08 15.08 0.48
N LEU A 36 7.48 16.15 1.01
CA LEU A 36 6.34 16.04 1.93
C LEU A 36 5.09 15.54 1.21
N ALA A 37 4.79 16.10 0.04
CA ALA A 37 3.67 15.65 -0.78
C ALA A 37 3.83 14.17 -1.21
N TRP A 38 5.06 13.76 -1.51
CA TRP A 38 5.40 12.36 -1.81
C TRP A 38 5.16 11.44 -0.62
N LEU A 39 5.63 11.81 0.58
CA LEU A 39 5.40 11.03 1.80
C LEU A 39 3.91 10.92 2.14
N ALA A 40 3.14 12.01 1.96
CA ALA A 40 1.69 11.98 2.10
C ALA A 40 1.05 11.02 1.08
N GLY A 41 1.50 11.06 -0.18
CA GLY A 41 1.08 10.11 -1.20
C GLY A 41 1.40 8.66 -0.84
N ALA A 42 2.59 8.39 -0.29
CA ALA A 42 2.99 7.07 0.18
C ALA A 42 2.13 6.58 1.36
N LEU A 43 1.70 7.48 2.25
CA LEU A 43 0.77 7.17 3.32
C LEU A 43 -0.60 6.76 2.78
N VAL A 44 -1.14 7.54 1.84
CA VAL A 44 -2.42 7.22 1.17
C VAL A 44 -2.32 5.88 0.44
N LEU A 45 -1.21 5.64 -0.26
CA LEU A 45 -0.93 4.38 -0.95
C LEU A 45 -0.91 3.20 0.02
N THR A 46 -0.34 3.37 1.20
CA THR A 46 -0.34 2.35 2.27
C THR A 46 -1.76 2.00 2.69
N SER A 47 -2.61 3.01 2.87
CA SER A 47 -4.04 2.81 3.20
C SER A 47 -4.77 2.04 2.11
N ILE A 48 -4.55 2.38 0.84
CA ILE A 48 -5.13 1.67 -0.31
C ILE A 48 -4.68 0.21 -0.34
N VAL A 49 -3.38 -0.06 -0.15
CA VAL A 49 -2.83 -1.42 -0.14
C VAL A 49 -3.47 -2.24 0.99
N MET A 50 -3.60 -1.68 2.19
CA MET A 50 -4.26 -2.37 3.31
C MET A 50 -5.74 -2.63 3.02
N ALA A 51 -6.44 -1.69 2.40
CA ALA A 51 -7.83 -1.90 1.99
C ALA A 51 -7.96 -3.05 0.98
N ILE A 52 -7.07 -3.12 -0.02
CA ILE A 52 -7.06 -4.22 -1.01
C ILE A 52 -6.79 -5.56 -0.32
N ILE A 53 -5.82 -5.61 0.60
CA ILE A 53 -5.50 -6.83 1.36
C ILE A 53 -6.72 -7.27 2.17
N PHE A 54 -7.37 -6.35 2.88
CA PHE A 54 -8.54 -6.63 3.70
C PHE A 54 -9.71 -7.20 2.90
N TYR A 55 -10.04 -6.58 1.76
CA TYR A 55 -11.10 -7.10 0.88
C TYR A 55 -10.76 -8.47 0.29
N ALA A 56 -9.50 -8.67 -0.11
CA ALA A 56 -9.06 -9.96 -0.64
C ALA A 56 -9.09 -11.07 0.42
N ASP A 57 -8.75 -10.76 1.67
CA ASP A 57 -8.78 -11.71 2.77
C ASP A 57 -10.21 -12.06 3.20
N GLN A 58 -11.13 -11.08 3.25
CA GLN A 58 -12.55 -11.34 3.49
C GLN A 58 -13.16 -12.29 2.45
N ALA A 59 -12.87 -12.09 1.16
CA ALA A 59 -13.35 -12.97 0.09
C ALA A 59 -12.85 -14.41 0.24
N ARG A 60 -11.66 -14.59 0.83
CA ARG A 60 -11.08 -15.90 1.13
C ARG A 60 -11.72 -16.55 2.36
N LEU A 61 -12.04 -15.79 3.41
CA LEU A 61 -12.78 -16.32 4.55
C LEU A 61 -14.20 -16.77 4.15
N ALA A 62 -14.93 -15.96 3.38
CA ALA A 62 -16.30 -16.29 2.94
C ALA A 62 -16.39 -17.57 2.10
N SER A 63 -15.35 -17.89 1.33
CA SER A 63 -15.28 -19.11 0.51
C SER A 63 -14.84 -20.35 1.29
N SER A 64 -14.27 -20.20 2.49
CA SER A 64 -13.78 -21.31 3.32
C SER A 64 -14.87 -21.92 4.20
N ASP A 65 -15.98 -21.21 4.42
CA ASP A 65 -17.08 -21.59 5.32
C ASP A 65 -17.98 -22.71 4.73
N HIS A 66 -18.04 -22.86 3.40
CA HIS A 66 -18.88 -23.88 2.74
C HIS A 66 -18.24 -25.28 2.63
N GLY A 67 -17.06 -25.51 3.24
CA GLY A 67 -16.33 -26.79 3.14
C GLY A 67 -16.34 -27.65 4.40
N GLY A 68 -16.98 -27.20 5.49
CA GLY A 68 -16.80 -27.77 6.83
C GLY A 68 -17.90 -28.70 7.35
N GLU A 69 -19.04 -28.85 6.68
CA GLU A 69 -20.21 -29.58 7.20
C GLU A 69 -20.38 -31.01 6.64
N GLY A 70 -19.28 -31.68 6.25
CA GLY A 70 -19.35 -32.97 5.54
C GLY A 70 -18.42 -34.08 6.02
N ALA A 71 -18.05 -34.12 7.31
CA ALA A 71 -17.25 -35.21 7.89
C ALA A 71 -17.94 -35.89 9.07
#